data_AF-A0AAD8T726-F1
#
_entry.id   AF-A0AAD8T726-F1
#
_cell.length_a   1.000
_cell.length_b   1.000
_cell.length_c   1.000
_cell.angle_alpha   90.00
_cell.angle_beta   90.00
_cell.angle_gamma   90.00
#
_symmetry.space_group_name_H-M   'P 1'
#
loop_
_entity.id
_entity.type
_entity.pdbx_description
1 polymer ?
#
loop_
_entity_poly.entity_id
_entity_poly.type
_entity_poly.pdbx_seq_one_letter_code
_entity_poly.pdbx_strand_id
1 'polypeptide(L)'
;MSSANLDPAIPIGAVDKVANLAKPPAETQEPITSSSAIPLVSGEGCDLSSLLSFDPESIEPAPSTACDEPRPSAVQRQFQRLKALLSSPIETLVENPEEVKSVLEEIQHHLPVTLQVKLWPVVTLSAYRSRVKLARQRIELRHAQLPLKTDIADKCQRLNEKKAALDAKTDTSVSTAELETLRKELEELEERLVTGKDEDDKAEIAEVDLVRADALRAFEAFLL
;
A
#
# COMPACT_ATOMS: atom_id res chain seq x y z
N MET A 1 -13.26 26.09 -43.74
CA MET A 1 -12.41 27.19 -43.26
C MET A 1 -12.37 27.14 -41.74
N SER A 2 -11.19 27.42 -41.17
CA SER A 2 -10.83 27.52 -39.74
C SER A 2 -10.78 26.18 -38.98
N SER A 3 -9.59 25.64 -38.66
CA SER A 3 -8.62 26.07 -37.62
C SER A 3 -9.25 25.96 -36.22
N ALA A 4 -8.65 25.40 -35.17
CA ALA A 4 -7.28 25.14 -34.77
C ALA A 4 -7.35 24.08 -33.63
N ASN A 5 -6.48 23.07 -33.53
CA ASN A 5 -5.12 23.07 -32.97
C ASN A 5 -5.07 22.85 -31.43
N LEU A 6 -4.14 21.95 -31.05
CA LEU A 6 -3.41 21.84 -29.77
C LEU A 6 -4.02 21.05 -28.60
N ASP A 7 -3.48 19.83 -28.44
CA ASP A 7 -3.22 19.15 -27.17
C ASP A 7 -2.39 20.03 -26.22
N PRO A 8 -2.64 19.98 -24.90
CA PRO A 8 -1.65 20.31 -23.91
C PRO A 8 -0.97 19.04 -23.37
N ALA A 9 0.34 18.99 -23.58
CA ALA A 9 1.29 18.13 -22.91
C ALA A 9 1.13 18.17 -21.38
N ILE A 10 1.08 17.00 -20.74
CA ILE A 10 1.21 16.88 -19.28
C ILE A 10 2.67 16.59 -18.97
N PRO A 11 3.38 17.45 -18.22
CA PRO A 11 4.77 17.21 -17.88
C PRO A 11 4.88 16.11 -16.81
N ILE A 12 5.75 15.16 -17.14
CA ILE A 12 6.34 14.18 -16.23
C ILE A 12 7.24 14.93 -15.25
N GLY A 13 7.00 14.80 -13.96
CA GLY A 13 8.00 15.15 -12.93
C GLY A 13 7.43 15.72 -11.65
N ALA A 14 7.24 14.88 -10.64
CA ALA A 14 7.52 15.20 -9.24
C ALA A 14 7.44 13.90 -8.42
N VAL A 15 8.62 13.29 -8.25
CA VAL A 15 8.87 12.20 -7.31
C VAL A 15 8.73 12.73 -5.88
N ASP A 16 8.07 11.94 -5.05
CA ASP A 16 7.94 12.08 -3.61
C ASP A 16 9.24 12.50 -2.91
N LYS A 17 9.12 13.46 -1.98
CA LYS A 17 10.10 13.70 -0.93
C LYS A 17 9.43 13.52 0.43
N VAL A 18 9.25 12.27 0.82
CA VAL A 18 8.93 11.89 2.21
C VAL A 18 10.24 11.82 2.97
N ALA A 19 10.48 12.78 3.87
CA ALA A 19 11.61 12.75 4.78
C ALA A 19 11.22 13.33 6.14
N ASN A 20 11.26 12.43 7.13
CA ASN A 20 11.63 12.64 8.53
C ASN A 20 10.67 13.44 9.43
N LEU A 21 10.68 13.28 10.75
CA LEU A 21 11.04 12.24 11.72
C LEU A 21 10.73 12.93 13.06
N ALA A 22 10.09 12.22 13.98
CA ALA A 22 10.10 12.42 15.43
C ALA A 22 10.28 13.86 16.00
N LYS A 23 9.23 14.37 16.65
CA LYS A 23 9.38 15.20 17.85
C LYS A 23 8.15 15.07 18.77
N PRO A 24 8.26 14.44 19.95
CA PRO A 24 7.23 14.58 20.98
C PRO A 24 7.40 15.95 21.68
N PRO A 25 6.30 16.66 22.02
CA PRO A 25 6.38 17.86 22.83
C PRO A 25 6.63 17.52 24.30
N ALA A 26 7.31 18.45 24.94
CA ALA A 26 7.98 18.36 26.21
C ALA A 26 7.03 18.18 27.42
N GLU A 27 7.57 17.51 28.43
CA GLU A 27 7.12 17.58 29.82
C GLU A 27 7.00 19.04 30.27
N THR A 28 5.85 19.39 30.85
CA THR A 28 5.75 20.53 31.76
C THR A 28 5.49 19.95 33.14
N GLN A 29 6.54 19.92 33.95
CA GLN A 29 6.48 19.68 35.39
C GLN A 29 5.71 20.83 36.04
N GLU A 30 4.65 20.51 36.79
CA GLU A 30 4.08 21.46 37.75
C GLU A 30 4.89 21.43 39.05
N PRO A 31 5.18 22.59 39.66
CA PRO A 31 5.89 22.66 40.92
C PRO A 31 5.02 22.21 42.09
N ILE A 32 5.52 21.22 42.83
CA ILE A 32 5.07 20.85 44.17
C ILE A 32 5.18 22.04 45.12
N THR A 33 4.05 22.67 45.43
CA THR A 33 3.92 23.56 46.59
C THR A 33 3.38 22.75 47.78
N SER A 34 4.31 22.32 48.62
CA SER A 34 4.02 21.93 50.00
C SER A 34 3.36 23.09 50.75
N SER A 35 2.16 22.86 51.29
CA SER A 35 1.65 23.64 52.41
C SER A 35 0.62 22.81 53.18
N SER A 36 1.06 22.23 54.30
CA SER A 36 0.17 21.84 55.39
C SER A 36 0.89 22.15 56.69
N ALA A 37 0.55 23.29 57.27
CA ALA A 37 0.85 23.61 58.65
C ALA A 37 -0.30 23.06 59.50
N ILE A 38 -0.03 22.05 60.32
CA ILE A 38 -0.93 21.62 61.40
C ILE A 38 -0.40 22.26 62.68
N PRO A 39 -1.18 23.07 63.40
CA PRO A 39 -0.76 23.58 64.70
C PRO A 39 -0.73 22.45 65.72
N LEU A 40 0.41 22.37 66.39
CA LEU A 40 0.66 21.59 67.59
C LEU A 40 -0.31 22.05 68.70
N VAL A 41 -1.27 21.23 69.09
CA VAL A 41 -2.00 21.41 70.35
C VAL A 41 -1.60 20.31 71.32
N SER A 42 -1.23 20.79 72.50
CA SER A 42 -0.55 20.09 73.57
C SER A 42 -1.54 19.35 74.47
N GLY A 43 -1.17 18.13 74.85
CA GLY A 43 -1.34 17.60 76.21
C GLY A 43 -2.69 16.99 76.59
N GLU A 44 -2.75 15.66 76.55
CA GLU A 44 -3.36 14.87 77.63
C GLU A 44 -2.72 13.48 77.62
N GLY A 45 -2.15 13.07 78.75
CA GLY A 45 -1.46 11.79 78.89
C GLY A 45 -2.44 10.64 78.74
N CYS A 46 -2.34 9.90 77.64
CA CYS A 46 -3.07 8.64 77.49
C CYS A 46 -2.40 7.59 78.38
N ASP A 47 -3.03 7.28 79.51
CA ASP A 47 -2.63 6.16 80.36
C ASP A 47 -2.94 4.85 79.62
N LEU A 48 -1.89 4.21 79.08
CA LEU A 48 -1.98 2.97 78.29
C LEU A 48 -2.19 1.72 79.16
N SER A 49 -2.35 1.89 80.48
CA SER A 49 -2.49 0.81 81.45
C SER A 49 -3.75 -0.04 81.25
N SER A 50 -4.77 0.45 80.52
CA SER A 50 -5.99 -0.31 80.17
C SER A 50 -5.90 -1.07 78.84
N LEU A 51 -4.87 -0.84 78.02
CA LEU A 51 -4.70 -1.49 76.70
C LEU A 51 -4.00 -2.85 76.77
N LEU A 52 -3.47 -3.22 77.95
CA LEU A 52 -2.76 -4.48 78.19
C LEU A 52 -3.50 -5.42 79.16
N SER A 53 -4.73 -5.08 79.60
CA SER A 53 -5.57 -6.03 80.31
C SER A 53 -6.30 -6.93 79.31
N PHE A 54 -5.60 -7.95 78.81
CA PHE A 54 -6.27 -9.06 78.15
C PHE A 54 -6.94 -9.93 79.22
N ASP A 55 -8.27 -9.91 79.24
CA ASP A 55 -9.08 -10.84 80.02
C ASP A 55 -9.51 -12.02 79.11
N PRO A 56 -8.89 -13.21 79.24
CA PRO A 56 -9.17 -14.33 78.35
C PRO A 56 -10.52 -15.02 78.62
N GLU A 57 -11.26 -14.65 79.69
CA GLU A 57 -12.59 -15.20 79.99
C GLU A 57 -13.75 -14.38 79.39
N SER A 58 -13.48 -13.25 78.73
CA SER A 58 -14.49 -12.39 78.08
C SER A 58 -14.70 -12.66 76.58
N ILE A 59 -14.27 -13.81 76.08
CA ILE A 59 -14.56 -14.26 74.71
C ILE A 59 -15.74 -15.24 74.79
N GLU A 60 -16.95 -14.68 74.88
CA GLU A 60 -18.15 -15.44 74.53
C GLU A 60 -18.08 -15.73 73.02
N PRO A 61 -18.21 -16.99 72.56
CA PRO A 61 -18.20 -17.28 71.14
C PRO A 61 -19.46 -16.69 70.52
N ALA A 62 -19.31 -15.57 69.83
CA ALA A 62 -20.34 -15.04 68.96
C ALA A 62 -20.82 -16.17 68.02
N PRO A 63 -22.13 -16.34 67.81
CA PRO A 63 -22.62 -17.29 66.82
C PRO A 63 -21.99 -16.92 65.48
N SER A 64 -21.22 -17.86 64.92
CA SER A 64 -20.70 -17.77 63.56
C SER A 64 -21.88 -17.50 62.63
N THR A 65 -22.08 -16.24 62.24
CA THR A 65 -22.66 -15.93 60.95
C THR A 65 -21.68 -16.52 59.95
N ALA A 66 -22.05 -17.69 59.43
CA ALA A 66 -21.39 -18.33 58.32
C ALA A 66 -21.14 -17.24 57.26
N CYS A 67 -19.90 -16.79 57.15
CA CYS A 67 -19.42 -16.30 55.88
C CYS A 67 -19.54 -17.50 54.96
N ASP A 68 -20.52 -17.47 54.06
CA ASP A 68 -20.62 -18.39 52.93
C ASP A 68 -19.34 -18.23 52.11
N GLU A 69 -18.31 -19.00 52.46
CA GLU A 69 -17.10 -19.13 51.68
C GLU A 69 -17.50 -19.78 50.34
N PRO A 70 -17.28 -19.12 49.19
CA PRO A 70 -17.73 -19.65 47.91
C PRO A 70 -17.10 -21.01 47.67
N ARG A 71 -17.94 -22.05 47.53
CA ARG A 71 -17.47 -23.41 47.25
C ARG A 71 -16.50 -23.39 46.05
N PRO A 72 -15.37 -24.11 46.09
CA PRO A 72 -14.34 -24.10 45.03
C PRO A 72 -14.89 -24.43 43.63
N SER A 73 -16.01 -25.15 43.55
CA SER A 73 -16.74 -25.42 42.30
C SER A 73 -17.34 -24.17 41.64
N ALA A 74 -17.72 -23.16 42.42
CA ALA A 74 -18.29 -21.90 41.91
C ALA A 74 -17.18 -21.04 41.27
N VAL A 75 -16.03 -20.90 41.95
CA VAL A 75 -14.86 -20.20 41.41
C VAL A 75 -14.37 -20.85 40.13
N GLN A 76 -14.28 -22.18 40.10
CA GLN A 76 -13.88 -22.92 38.89
C GLN A 76 -14.84 -22.69 37.72
N ARG A 77 -16.15 -22.62 37.99
CA ARG A 77 -17.15 -22.29 36.96
C ARG A 77 -16.96 -20.87 36.42
N GLN A 78 -16.67 -19.90 37.28
CA GLN A 78 -16.40 -18.52 36.85
C GLN A 78 -15.12 -18.41 36.02
N PHE A 79 -14.07 -19.16 36.35
CA PHE A 79 -12.88 -19.26 35.49
C PHE A 79 -13.18 -19.81 34.11
N GLN A 80 -14.00 -20.87 34.04
CA GLN A 80 -14.41 -21.43 32.74
C GLN A 80 -15.24 -20.42 31.95
N ARG A 81 -16.15 -19.69 32.62
CA ARG A 81 -16.93 -18.61 32.02
C ARG A 81 -16.03 -17.49 31.49
N LEU A 82 -15.08 -17.02 32.29
CA LEU A 82 -14.12 -16.00 31.90
C LEU A 82 -13.27 -16.45 30.71
N LYS A 83 -12.78 -17.70 30.74
CA LYS A 83 -12.05 -18.28 29.61
C LYS A 83 -12.89 -18.30 28.32
N ALA A 84 -14.17 -18.64 28.42
CA ALA A 84 -15.07 -18.63 27.27
C ALA A 84 -15.27 -17.21 26.71
N LEU A 85 -15.47 -16.21 27.59
CA LEU A 85 -15.61 -14.81 27.20
C LEU A 85 -14.34 -14.28 26.51
N LEU A 86 -13.16 -14.59 27.05
CA LEU A 86 -11.87 -14.20 26.47
C LEU A 86 -11.52 -14.95 25.17
N SER A 87 -12.18 -16.07 24.91
CA SER A 87 -12.03 -16.81 23.65
C SER A 87 -12.90 -16.22 22.53
N SER A 88 -13.78 -15.25 22.83
CA SER A 88 -14.58 -14.56 21.82
C SER A 88 -13.71 -13.65 20.95
N PRO A 89 -14.14 -13.33 19.72
CA PRO A 89 -13.44 -12.38 18.86
C PRO A 89 -13.17 -11.04 19.57
N ILE A 90 -12.04 -10.40 19.25
CA ILE A 90 -11.65 -9.14 19.91
C ILE A 90 -12.69 -8.04 19.71
N GLU A 91 -13.43 -8.06 18.59
CA GLU A 91 -14.49 -7.10 18.30
C GLU A 91 -15.68 -7.24 19.27
N THR A 92 -16.06 -8.48 19.63
CA THR A 92 -17.15 -8.72 20.57
C THR A 92 -16.72 -8.41 21.99
N LEU A 93 -15.49 -8.77 22.33
CA LEU A 93 -14.90 -8.56 23.66
C LEU A 93 -14.77 -7.07 24.01
N VAL A 94 -14.43 -6.24 23.03
CA VAL A 94 -14.22 -4.81 23.22
C VAL A 94 -15.54 -4.01 23.15
N GLU A 95 -16.59 -4.56 22.53
CA GLU A 95 -17.92 -3.92 22.47
C GLU A 95 -18.66 -4.06 23.81
N ASN A 96 -18.58 -5.24 24.44
CA ASN A 96 -19.29 -5.57 25.69
C ASN A 96 -18.32 -6.08 26.79
N PRO A 97 -17.43 -5.22 27.32
CA PRO A 97 -16.41 -5.63 28.28
C PRO A 97 -16.96 -5.86 29.70
N GLU A 98 -18.17 -5.38 30.01
CA GLU A 98 -18.70 -5.36 31.38
C GLU A 98 -18.88 -6.76 31.99
N GLU A 99 -19.26 -7.75 31.19
CA GLU A 99 -19.36 -9.14 31.65
C GLU A 99 -18.01 -9.69 32.11
N VAL A 100 -16.93 -9.30 31.44
CA VAL A 100 -15.57 -9.75 31.76
C VAL A 100 -15.06 -9.07 33.02
N LYS A 101 -15.38 -7.78 33.21
CA LYS A 101 -15.05 -7.07 34.45
C LYS A 101 -15.77 -7.65 35.65
N SER A 102 -17.09 -7.86 35.54
CA SER A 102 -17.92 -8.42 36.61
C SER A 102 -17.42 -9.80 37.07
N VAL A 103 -17.16 -10.72 36.13
CA VAL A 103 -16.64 -12.06 36.47
C VAL A 103 -15.26 -11.97 37.11
N LEU A 104 -14.42 -11.01 36.70
CA LEU A 104 -13.07 -10.84 37.21
C LEU A 104 -13.04 -10.25 38.63
N GLU A 105 -13.92 -9.30 38.93
CA GLU A 105 -14.13 -8.75 40.28
C GLU A 105 -14.61 -9.83 41.27
N GLU A 106 -15.52 -10.72 40.84
CA GLU A 106 -16.00 -11.84 41.66
C GLU A 106 -14.89 -12.82 42.08
N ILE A 107 -13.94 -13.11 41.18
CA ILE A 107 -12.88 -14.10 41.44
C ILE A 107 -11.58 -13.49 41.97
N GLN A 108 -11.50 -12.15 42.10
CA GLN A 108 -10.24 -11.44 42.38
C GLN A 108 -9.58 -11.87 43.68
N HIS A 109 -10.38 -12.07 44.74
CA HIS A 109 -9.88 -12.40 46.08
C HIS A 109 -9.38 -13.84 46.20
N HIS A 110 -9.75 -14.69 45.24
CA HIS A 110 -9.35 -16.11 45.19
C HIS A 110 -8.15 -16.34 44.25
N LEU A 111 -7.69 -15.30 43.55
CA LEU A 111 -6.61 -15.37 42.58
C LEU A 111 -5.25 -15.05 43.24
N PRO A 112 -4.18 -15.82 42.96
CA PRO A 112 -2.84 -15.39 43.34
C PRO A 112 -2.47 -14.11 42.59
N VAL A 113 -1.73 -13.21 43.25
CA VAL A 113 -1.33 -11.88 42.75
C VAL A 113 -0.65 -11.96 41.37
N THR A 114 0.13 -13.03 41.13
CA THR A 114 0.82 -13.26 39.84
C THR A 114 -0.13 -13.40 38.65
N LEU A 115 -1.32 -13.95 38.86
CA LEU A 115 -2.36 -14.07 37.83
C LEU A 115 -3.17 -12.78 37.70
N GLN A 116 -3.42 -12.08 38.80
CA GLN A 116 -4.14 -10.80 38.78
C GLN A 116 -3.43 -9.78 37.89
N VAL A 117 -2.10 -9.65 38.01
CA VAL A 117 -1.30 -8.72 37.19
C VAL A 117 -1.44 -9.00 35.68
N LYS A 118 -1.61 -10.26 35.29
CA LYS A 118 -1.79 -10.65 33.87
C LYS A 118 -3.23 -10.46 33.39
N LEU A 119 -4.21 -10.64 34.27
CA LEU A 119 -5.63 -10.52 33.92
C LEU A 119 -6.15 -9.10 33.99
N TRP A 120 -5.64 -8.25 34.87
CA TRP A 120 -6.17 -6.89 35.07
C TRP A 120 -6.17 -6.00 33.82
N PRO A 121 -5.17 -6.08 32.92
CA PRO A 121 -5.21 -5.34 31.65
C PRO A 121 -6.46 -5.67 30.81
N VAL A 122 -7.05 -6.86 30.97
CA VAL A 122 -8.28 -7.26 30.26
C VAL A 122 -9.46 -6.33 30.60
N VAL A 123 -9.53 -5.82 31.82
CA VAL A 123 -10.55 -4.84 32.25
C VAL A 123 -10.47 -3.56 31.40
N THR A 124 -9.29 -3.24 30.88
CA THR A 124 -9.03 -2.04 30.07
C THR A 124 -9.24 -2.24 28.57
N LEU A 125 -9.73 -3.41 28.13
CA LEU A 125 -9.96 -3.70 26.70
C LEU A 125 -10.90 -2.70 26.03
N SER A 126 -11.84 -2.13 26.80
CA SER A 126 -12.75 -1.07 26.33
C SER A 126 -12.00 0.14 25.75
N ALA A 127 -10.82 0.47 26.28
CA ALA A 127 -9.99 1.58 25.81
C ALA A 127 -9.51 1.39 24.36
N TYR A 128 -9.46 0.15 23.87
CA TYR A 128 -9.00 -0.18 22.52
C TYR A 128 -10.13 -0.19 21.48
N ARG A 129 -11.39 0.10 21.86
CA ARG A 129 -12.57 0.00 20.98
C ARG A 129 -12.44 0.79 19.69
N SER A 130 -12.08 2.06 19.78
CA SER A 130 -11.89 2.92 18.61
C SER A 130 -10.77 2.39 17.69
N ARG A 131 -9.66 1.92 18.29
CA ARG A 131 -8.51 1.38 17.55
C ARG A 131 -8.85 0.09 16.82
N VAL A 132 -9.57 -0.83 17.47
CA VAL A 132 -10.01 -2.10 16.89
C VAL A 132 -10.98 -1.83 15.74
N LYS A 133 -11.98 -0.96 15.94
CA LYS A 133 -12.93 -0.57 14.88
C LYS A 133 -12.22 0.03 13.66
N LEU A 134 -11.31 0.99 13.88
CA LEU A 134 -10.52 1.60 12.80
C LEU A 134 -9.60 0.58 12.11
N ALA A 135 -8.98 -0.34 12.86
CA ALA A 135 -8.16 -1.40 12.28
C ALA A 135 -9.00 -2.32 11.38
N ARG A 136 -10.19 -2.73 11.83
CA ARG A 136 -11.11 -3.56 11.04
C ARG A 136 -11.53 -2.86 9.75
N GLN A 137 -11.94 -1.58 9.83
CA GLN A 137 -12.28 -0.78 8.64
C GLN A 137 -11.12 -0.69 7.64
N ARG A 138 -9.88 -0.48 8.11
CA ARG A 138 -8.69 -0.46 7.24
C ARG A 138 -8.40 -1.82 6.60
N ILE A 139 -8.72 -2.93 7.27
CA ILE A 139 -8.60 -4.27 6.69
C ILE A 139 -9.64 -4.45 5.59
N GLU A 140 -10.91 -4.15 5.87
CA GLU A 140 -12.01 -4.24 4.90
C GLU A 140 -11.77 -3.37 3.66
N LEU A 141 -11.32 -2.13 3.85
CA LEU A 141 -10.99 -1.23 2.74
C LEU A 141 -9.86 -1.77 1.87
N ARG A 142 -8.82 -2.37 2.46
CA ARG A 142 -7.75 -3.02 1.70
C ARG A 142 -8.24 -4.24 0.93
N HIS A 143 -9.13 -5.04 1.52
CA HIS A 143 -9.75 -6.16 0.83
C HIS A 143 -10.62 -5.69 -0.35
N ALA A 144 -11.40 -4.63 -0.17
CA ALA A 144 -12.20 -4.03 -1.24
C ALA A 144 -11.36 -3.47 -2.39
N GLN A 145 -10.13 -3.02 -2.11
CA GLN A 145 -9.19 -2.53 -3.12
C GLN A 145 -8.45 -3.63 -3.88
N LEU A 146 -8.45 -4.87 -3.38
CA LEU A 146 -7.74 -5.99 -3.99
C LEU A 146 -8.10 -6.23 -5.48
N PRO A 147 -9.38 -6.28 -5.89
CA PRO A 147 -9.75 -6.46 -7.30
C PRO A 147 -9.30 -5.32 -8.21
N LEU A 148 -9.28 -4.08 -7.70
CA LEU A 148 -8.80 -2.93 -8.46
C LEU A 148 -7.29 -3.02 -8.68
N LYS A 149 -6.52 -3.44 -7.67
CA LYS A 149 -5.07 -3.63 -7.81
C LYS A 149 -4.73 -4.72 -8.82
N THR A 150 -5.48 -5.81 -8.83
CA THR A 150 -5.29 -6.88 -9.84
C THR A 150 -5.63 -6.38 -11.24
N ASP A 151 -6.73 -5.65 -11.43
CA ASP A 151 -7.09 -5.09 -12.75
C ASP A 151 -6.04 -4.08 -13.26
N ILE A 152 -5.51 -3.24 -12.38
CA ILE A 152 -4.42 -2.32 -12.74
C ILE A 152 -3.18 -3.10 -13.18
N ALA A 153 -2.77 -4.14 -12.44
CA ALA A 153 -1.63 -4.97 -12.80
C ALA A 153 -1.83 -5.63 -14.18
N ASP A 154 -3.01 -6.21 -14.42
CA ASP A 154 -3.35 -6.83 -15.70
C ASP A 154 -3.35 -5.82 -16.86
N LYS A 155 -3.88 -4.62 -16.63
CA LYS A 155 -3.85 -3.53 -17.63
C LYS A 155 -2.42 -3.08 -17.92
N CYS A 156 -1.60 -2.90 -16.89
CA CYS A 156 -0.19 -2.56 -17.04
C CYS A 156 0.57 -3.64 -17.82
N GLN A 157 0.34 -4.92 -17.52
CA GLN A 157 0.94 -6.03 -18.26
C GLN A 157 0.56 -5.98 -19.74
N ARG A 158 -0.73 -5.89 -20.06
CA ARG A 158 -1.21 -5.81 -21.45
C ARG A 158 -0.65 -4.61 -22.21
N LEU A 159 -0.52 -3.46 -21.54
CA LEU A 159 0.09 -2.28 -22.15
C LEU A 159 1.57 -2.48 -22.42
N ASN A 160 2.30 -3.10 -21.50
CA ASN A 160 3.72 -3.39 -21.68
C ASN A 160 3.97 -4.40 -22.81
N GLU A 161 3.13 -5.43 -22.92
CA GLU A 161 3.16 -6.39 -24.03
C GLU A 161 2.88 -5.69 -25.38
N LYS A 162 1.86 -4.83 -25.44
CA LYS A 162 1.57 -4.03 -26.65
C LYS A 162 2.72 -3.10 -27.02
N LYS A 163 3.33 -2.46 -26.02
CA LYS A 163 4.49 -1.60 -26.23
C LYS A 163 5.65 -2.41 -26.83
N ALA A 164 5.99 -3.55 -26.23
CA ALA A 164 7.05 -4.42 -26.74
C ALA A 164 6.77 -4.90 -28.19
N ALA A 165 5.51 -5.22 -28.52
CA ALA A 165 5.12 -5.61 -29.87
C ALA A 165 5.20 -4.45 -30.88
N LEU A 166 4.95 -3.21 -30.44
CA LEU A 166 5.14 -2.02 -31.28
C LEU A 166 6.62 -1.70 -31.47
N ASP A 167 7.41 -1.76 -30.39
CA ASP A 167 8.86 -1.54 -30.43
C ASP A 167 9.51 -2.53 -31.42
N ALA A 168 9.13 -3.81 -31.38
CA ALA A 168 9.60 -4.82 -32.34
C ALA A 168 9.15 -4.58 -33.79
N LYS A 169 8.03 -3.88 -34.02
CA LYS A 169 7.59 -3.48 -35.38
C LYS A 169 8.32 -2.23 -35.88
N THR A 170 8.70 -1.34 -34.97
CA THR A 170 9.51 -0.15 -35.29
C THR A 170 10.98 -0.49 -35.48
N ASP A 171 11.43 -1.68 -35.06
CA ASP A 171 12.68 -2.29 -35.50
C ASP A 171 12.58 -2.71 -36.98
N THR A 172 12.30 -1.74 -37.86
CA THR A 172 12.22 -1.86 -39.32
C THR A 172 13.59 -2.05 -39.97
N SER A 173 14.65 -2.29 -39.18
CA SER A 173 16.05 -2.44 -39.61
C SER A 173 16.22 -3.43 -40.77
N VAL A 174 15.48 -4.54 -40.75
CA VAL A 174 15.45 -5.54 -41.82
C VAL A 174 14.81 -4.97 -43.09
N SER A 175 13.63 -4.35 -42.97
CA SER A 175 12.93 -3.75 -44.12
C SER A 175 13.67 -2.55 -44.72
N THR A 176 14.43 -1.79 -43.92
CA THR A 176 15.26 -0.69 -44.43
C THR A 176 16.46 -1.20 -45.21
N ALA A 177 17.05 -2.32 -44.79
CA ALA A 177 18.15 -2.96 -45.51
C ALA A 177 17.66 -3.53 -46.86
N GLU A 178 16.52 -4.22 -46.87
CA GLU A 178 15.89 -4.72 -48.10
C GLU A 178 15.52 -3.60 -49.08
N LEU A 179 15.04 -2.45 -48.58
CA LEU A 179 14.78 -1.28 -49.41
C LEU A 179 16.06 -0.70 -50.02
N GLU A 180 17.17 -0.68 -49.26
CA GLU A 180 18.44 -0.18 -49.76
C GLU A 180 19.02 -1.11 -50.85
N THR A 181 18.90 -2.43 -50.67
CA THR A 181 19.32 -3.40 -51.71
C THR A 181 18.50 -3.25 -52.98
N LEU A 182 17.17 -3.16 -52.86
CA LEU A 182 16.28 -2.95 -54.02
C LEU A 182 16.54 -1.62 -54.73
N ARG A 183 16.87 -0.55 -53.98
CA ARG A 183 17.27 0.73 -54.59
C ARG A 183 18.55 0.60 -55.41
N LYS A 184 19.55 -0.13 -54.91
CA LYS A 184 20.80 -0.38 -55.65
C LYS A 184 20.56 -1.21 -56.91
N GLU A 185 19.72 -2.25 -56.84
CA GLU A 185 19.37 -3.06 -58.02
C GLU A 185 18.63 -2.24 -59.08
N LEU A 186 17.74 -1.33 -58.66
CA LEU A 186 17.07 -0.40 -59.59
C LEU A 186 18.06 0.56 -60.24
N GLU A 187 18.99 1.13 -59.47
CA GLU A 187 20.03 2.02 -59.99
C GLU A 187 20.94 1.30 -61.00
N GLU A 188 21.35 0.05 -60.72
CA GLU A 188 22.11 -0.78 -61.66
C GLU A 188 21.32 -1.10 -62.94
N LEU A 189 20.03 -1.44 -62.80
CA LEU A 189 19.16 -1.71 -63.95
C LEU A 189 18.92 -0.45 -64.80
N GLU A 190 18.77 0.71 -64.15
CA GLU A 190 18.63 1.99 -64.82
C GLU A 190 19.91 2.37 -65.56
N GLU A 191 21.09 2.22 -64.94
CA GLU A 191 22.37 2.43 -65.61
C GLU A 191 22.50 1.52 -66.84
N ARG A 192 22.14 0.24 -66.71
CA ARG A 192 22.15 -0.69 -67.85
C ARG A 192 21.21 -0.28 -68.98
N LEU A 193 20.02 0.24 -68.67
CA LEU A 193 19.09 0.76 -69.68
C LEU A 193 19.62 2.02 -70.36
N VAL A 194 20.19 2.95 -69.58
CA VAL A 194 20.84 4.18 -70.10
C VAL A 194 22.06 3.84 -70.96
N THR A 195 22.76 2.73 -70.68
CA THR A 195 23.87 2.24 -71.52
C THR A 195 23.42 1.48 -72.78
N GLY A 196 22.11 1.31 -73.00
CA GLY A 196 21.58 0.97 -74.32
C GLY A 196 22.18 1.94 -75.34
N LYS A 197 22.85 1.40 -76.35
CA LYS A 197 23.79 2.17 -77.18
C LYS A 197 23.02 3.04 -78.17
N ASP A 198 22.64 4.24 -77.73
CA ASP A 198 22.15 5.30 -78.62
C ASP A 198 23.09 5.54 -79.81
N GLU A 199 24.38 5.24 -79.67
CA GLU A 199 25.36 5.36 -80.75
C GLU A 199 25.17 4.34 -81.89
N ASP A 200 24.67 3.14 -81.60
CA ASP A 200 24.36 2.16 -82.66
C ASP A 200 23.10 2.63 -83.42
N ASP A 201 22.06 3.05 -82.69
CA ASP A 201 20.82 3.60 -83.27
C ASP A 201 21.10 4.89 -84.08
N LYS A 202 22.01 5.73 -83.62
CA LYS A 202 22.42 6.99 -84.27
C LYS A 202 23.28 6.75 -85.52
N ALA A 203 24.12 5.71 -85.51
CA ALA A 203 24.86 5.30 -86.71
C ALA A 203 23.93 4.77 -87.81
N GLU A 204 22.92 3.98 -87.44
CA GLU A 204 21.90 3.50 -88.37
C GLU A 204 21.10 4.67 -88.98
N ILE A 205 20.73 5.67 -88.17
CA ILE A 205 20.08 6.89 -88.67
C ILE A 205 20.99 7.66 -89.66
N ALA A 206 22.29 7.78 -89.36
CA ALA A 206 23.22 8.50 -90.22
C ALA A 206 23.45 7.81 -91.58
N GLU A 207 23.46 6.48 -91.61
CA GLU A 207 23.56 5.70 -92.85
C GLU A 207 22.33 5.92 -93.74
N VAL A 208 21.12 5.85 -93.16
CA VAL A 208 19.88 6.12 -93.89
C VAL A 208 19.85 7.56 -94.41
N ASP A 209 20.36 8.53 -93.65
CA ASP A 209 20.47 9.93 -94.07
C ASP A 209 21.43 10.13 -95.25
N LEU A 210 22.52 9.36 -95.32
CA LEU A 210 23.43 9.37 -96.46
C LEU A 210 22.75 8.84 -97.73
N VAL A 211 22.01 7.73 -97.61
CA VAL A 211 21.22 7.17 -98.73
C VAL A 211 20.19 8.19 -99.22
N ARG A 212 19.51 8.89 -98.31
CA ARG A 212 18.58 9.97 -98.66
C ARG A 212 19.28 11.09 -99.44
N ALA A 213 20.45 11.53 -98.98
CA ALA A 213 21.21 12.60 -99.63
C ALA A 213 21.68 12.23 -101.04
N ASP A 214 22.15 10.99 -101.24
CA ASP A 214 22.58 10.50 -102.55
C ASP A 214 21.41 10.36 -103.53
N ALA A 215 20.26 9.87 -103.05
CA ALA A 215 19.04 9.81 -103.85
C ALA A 215 18.60 11.21 -104.31
N LEU A 216 18.62 12.20 -103.41
CA LEU A 216 18.32 13.59 -103.74
C LEU A 216 19.28 14.14 -104.80
N ARG A 217 20.59 13.89 -104.66
CA ARG A 217 21.60 14.33 -105.63
C ARG A 217 21.39 13.70 -107.00
N ALA A 218 21.01 12.42 -107.05
CA ALA A 218 20.69 11.74 -108.30
C ALA A 218 19.44 12.32 -108.98
N PHE A 219 18.41 12.68 -108.19
CA PHE A 219 17.23 13.38 -108.71
C PHE A 219 17.57 14.76 -109.26
N GLU A 220 18.38 15.55 -108.56
CA GLU A 220 18.81 16.87 -109.03
C GLU A 220 19.62 16.77 -110.34
N ALA A 221 20.51 15.78 -110.45
CA ALA A 221 21.29 15.54 -111.66
C ALA A 221 20.44 15.09 -112.86
N PHE A 222 19.28 14.47 -112.63
CA PHE A 222 18.34 14.08 -113.68
C PHE A 222 17.50 15.26 -114.21
N LEU A 223 17.28 16.29 -113.37
CA LEU A 223 16.47 17.46 -113.71
C LEU A 223 17.25 18.59 -114.39
N LEU A 224 18.58 18.46 -114.50
CA LEU A 224 19.51 19.37 -115.21
C LEU A 224 19.84 18.83 -116.61
#